data_AF-A0A8J7YMD6-F1
#
_entry.id   AF-A0A8J7YMD6-F1
#
_cell.length_a   1.000
_cell.length_b   1.000
_cell.length_c   1.000
_cell.angle_alpha   90.00
_cell.angle_beta   90.00
_cell.angle_gamma   90.00
#
_symmetry.space_group_name_H-M   'P 1'
#
loop_
_entity.id
_entity.type
_entity.pdbx_description
1 polymer ?
#
loop_
_entity_poly.entity_id
_entity_poly.type
_entity_poly.pdbx_seq_one_letter_code
_entity_poly.pdbx_strand_id
1 'polypeptide(L)'
;MSEAVSKGLDDEAILLAGHGSRREKSNEQVRELAADLEGRLGIPVDAAFLELAEPAIDDAIAGLAATVSQVTVVHLSLFAASHVKNDVPLAVTQARERHPELTINNGAHLGVHPALLSLLDDRAAAVEAELGVDREDDDVAVVLCARGSSDPDANADVHKLARLLYEGRAFDRCAASFIGVTEPLLEETLHDVAKTRPDAVVVLPYMLGDGVLTGRIKEGAREFDEEYPYVDAGFGEPLGTDHRLLDVLGDRWQEARTGSVEMSCDTCKYKVELDGYEDDTGGARAMLRALTHQAEHDDREDVDDDPHVHDAPEKHVAVCTNQTCAADGAPAVLERLRQAARDSDHCDARITRSSCLGRCGEGPMVAVYPDGVWYGDVGEDDAERLVADHLDRDRIASELVDQTL
;
A
#
# COMPACT_ATOMS: atom_id res chain seq x y z
N MET A 1 -25.84 38.67 -2.13
CA MET A 1 -26.62 37.92 -3.13
C MET A 1 -25.77 37.91 -4.39
N SER A 2 -24.71 37.10 -4.41
CA SER A 2 -24.73 35.71 -4.90
C SER A 2 -25.16 35.65 -6.36
N GLU A 3 -24.19 35.82 -7.25
CA GLU A 3 -24.16 35.15 -8.54
C GLU A 3 -22.88 34.32 -8.55
N ALA A 4 -23.01 33.10 -8.05
CA ALA A 4 -22.10 32.01 -8.36
C ALA A 4 -22.13 31.85 -9.89
N VAL A 5 -21.16 32.47 -10.55
CA VAL A 5 -20.89 32.23 -11.97
C VAL A 5 -20.45 30.78 -12.07
N SER A 6 -21.20 29.99 -12.83
CA SER A 6 -20.85 28.65 -13.23
C SER A 6 -19.44 28.62 -13.83
N LYS A 7 -18.43 28.19 -13.06
CA LYS A 7 -17.12 27.80 -13.60
C LYS A 7 -17.33 26.53 -14.42
N GLY A 8 -17.68 26.70 -15.69
CA GLY A 8 -17.77 25.64 -16.66
C GLY A 8 -16.40 25.01 -16.92
N LEU A 9 -16.40 23.82 -17.51
CA LEU A 9 -15.24 23.01 -17.88
C LEU A 9 -14.23 23.71 -18.84
N ASP A 10 -14.47 24.97 -19.21
CA ASP A 10 -13.71 25.74 -20.20
C ASP A 10 -12.50 26.52 -19.61
N ASP A 11 -12.12 26.26 -18.36
CA ASP A 11 -11.09 27.03 -17.62
C ASP A 11 -10.06 26.14 -16.91
N GLU A 12 -9.94 24.88 -17.34
CA GLU A 12 -8.97 23.90 -16.84
C GLU A 12 -8.15 23.32 -18.00
N ALA A 13 -6.87 23.05 -17.75
CA ALA A 13 -6.00 22.28 -18.64
C ALA A 13 -5.22 21.20 -17.87
N ILE A 14 -4.82 20.16 -18.58
CA ILE A 14 -3.98 19.09 -18.07
C ILE A 14 -2.60 19.22 -18.68
N LEU A 15 -1.57 19.05 -17.85
CA LEU A 15 -0.19 18.96 -18.31
C LEU A 15 0.33 17.54 -18.08
N LEU A 16 0.47 16.78 -19.16
CA LEU A 16 1.05 15.44 -19.11
C LEU A 16 2.58 15.56 -19.05
N ALA A 17 3.14 15.36 -17.87
CA ALA A 17 4.57 15.47 -17.60
C ALA A 17 5.29 14.15 -17.91
N GLY A 18 5.99 14.11 -19.04
CA GLY A 18 6.94 13.06 -19.39
C GLY A 18 8.36 13.36 -18.88
N HIS A 19 9.20 12.34 -18.78
CA HIS A 19 10.62 12.56 -18.46
C HIS A 19 11.35 13.25 -19.63
N GLY A 20 11.03 12.84 -20.86
CA GLY A 20 11.67 13.28 -22.10
C GLY A 20 12.83 12.40 -22.53
N SER A 21 13.12 12.41 -23.83
CA SER A 21 14.06 11.48 -24.45
C SER A 21 14.82 12.17 -25.57
N ARG A 22 16.08 11.75 -25.77
CA ARG A 22 16.85 12.13 -26.97
C ARG A 22 16.28 11.53 -28.26
N ARG A 23 15.42 10.51 -28.15
CA ARG A 23 14.77 9.87 -29.29
C ARG A 23 13.43 10.56 -29.52
N GLU A 24 13.30 11.28 -30.62
CA GLU A 24 12.09 12.05 -30.90
C GLU A 24 10.83 11.19 -30.98
N LYS A 25 10.94 9.96 -31.52
CA LYS A 25 9.84 8.98 -31.53
C LYS A 25 9.25 8.73 -30.14
N SER A 26 10.08 8.73 -29.09
CA SER A 26 9.58 8.55 -27.72
C SER A 26 8.83 9.79 -27.23
N ASN A 27 9.24 10.99 -27.65
CA ASN A 27 8.55 12.24 -27.30
C ASN A 27 7.22 12.36 -28.06
N GLU A 28 7.19 11.93 -29.32
CA GLU A 28 5.96 11.84 -30.14
C GLU A 28 4.91 10.94 -29.46
N GLN A 29 5.30 9.78 -28.92
CA GLN A 29 4.39 8.90 -28.17
C GLN A 29 3.76 9.57 -26.95
N VAL A 30 4.51 10.43 -26.24
CA VAL A 30 3.95 11.21 -25.11
C VAL A 30 2.92 12.23 -25.61
N ARG A 31 3.18 12.87 -26.76
CA ARG A 31 2.25 13.83 -27.38
C ARG A 31 1.00 13.13 -27.92
N GLU A 32 1.14 11.93 -28.48
CA GLU A 32 0.01 11.09 -28.88
C GLU A 32 -0.85 10.71 -27.67
N LEU A 33 -0.24 10.25 -26.57
CA LEU A 33 -0.96 9.97 -25.33
C LEU A 33 -1.68 11.20 -24.76
N ALA A 34 -1.07 12.38 -24.84
CA ALA A 34 -1.71 13.63 -24.44
C ALA A 34 -2.96 13.92 -25.29
N ALA A 35 -2.85 13.82 -26.62
CA ALA A 35 -3.97 14.02 -27.54
C ALA A 35 -5.09 12.99 -27.33
N ASP A 36 -4.75 11.73 -27.07
CA ASP A 36 -5.72 10.68 -26.77
C ASP A 36 -6.42 10.92 -25.42
N LEU A 37 -5.68 11.41 -24.42
CA LEU A 37 -6.24 11.80 -23.13
C LEU A 37 -7.18 13.00 -23.25
N GLU A 38 -6.83 14.00 -24.08
CA GLU A 38 -7.71 15.12 -24.41
C GLU A 38 -9.00 14.63 -25.06
N GLY A 39 -8.90 13.75 -26.06
CA GLY A 39 -10.06 13.16 -26.72
C GLY A 39 -10.96 12.38 -25.76
N ARG A 40 -10.37 11.75 -24.73
CA ARG A 40 -11.09 10.98 -23.72
C ARG A 40 -11.78 11.84 -22.66
N LEU A 41 -11.09 12.85 -22.14
CA LEU A 41 -11.59 13.67 -21.02
C LEU A 41 -12.39 14.89 -21.51
N GLY A 42 -12.20 15.32 -22.75
CA GLY A 42 -12.77 16.57 -23.27
C GLY A 42 -12.18 17.82 -22.62
N ILE A 43 -10.97 17.72 -22.07
CA ILE A 43 -10.22 18.79 -21.41
C ILE A 43 -8.91 18.97 -22.17
N PRO A 44 -8.46 20.20 -22.48
CA PRO A 44 -7.19 20.43 -23.15
C PRO A 44 -6.02 19.75 -22.44
N VAL A 45 -5.22 18.98 -23.16
CA VAL A 45 -4.04 18.29 -22.61
C VAL A 45 -2.79 18.65 -23.41
N ASP A 46 -1.84 19.30 -22.74
CA ASP A 46 -0.51 19.54 -23.31
C ASP A 46 0.51 18.54 -22.76
N ALA A 47 1.44 18.11 -23.61
CA ALA A 47 2.61 17.35 -23.17
C ALA A 47 3.75 18.31 -22.80
N ALA A 48 4.40 18.06 -21.67
CA ALA A 48 5.64 18.71 -21.29
C ALA A 48 6.66 17.73 -20.74
N PHE A 49 7.91 18.15 -20.75
CA PHE A 49 9.04 17.28 -20.44
C PHE A 49 9.89 17.83 -19.32
N LEU A 50 10.35 16.94 -18.45
CA LEU A 50 11.27 17.29 -17.39
C LEU A 50 12.65 17.66 -17.94
N GLU A 51 13.14 16.90 -18.92
CA GLU A 51 14.43 17.10 -19.56
C GLU A 51 14.44 16.63 -21.02
N LEU A 52 15.49 17.00 -21.77
CA LEU A 52 15.84 16.47 -23.10
C LEU A 52 14.86 16.75 -24.24
N ALA A 53 13.67 17.26 -23.96
CA ALA A 53 12.63 17.56 -24.92
C ALA A 53 11.89 18.85 -24.52
N GLU A 54 11.18 19.43 -25.49
CA GLU A 54 10.44 20.68 -25.32
C GLU A 54 8.93 20.44 -25.57
N PRO A 55 8.04 21.21 -24.90
CA PRO A 55 8.36 22.28 -23.93
C PRO A 55 8.78 21.74 -22.55
N ALA A 56 9.57 22.53 -21.81
CA ALA A 56 9.85 22.24 -20.40
C ALA A 56 8.58 22.43 -19.55
N ILE A 57 8.47 21.73 -18.43
CA ILE A 57 7.28 21.77 -17.56
C ILE A 57 6.96 23.21 -17.12
N ASP A 58 7.96 24.00 -16.74
CA ASP A 58 7.74 25.36 -16.27
C ASP A 58 7.35 26.34 -17.38
N ASP A 59 7.92 26.18 -18.58
CA ASP A 59 7.53 26.94 -19.76
C ASP A 59 6.09 26.62 -20.19
N ALA A 60 5.70 25.34 -20.13
CA ALA A 60 4.34 24.92 -20.47
C ALA A 60 3.31 25.46 -19.47
N ILE A 61 3.60 25.41 -18.16
CA ILE A 61 2.73 26.02 -17.14
C ILE A 61 2.61 27.54 -17.37
N ALA A 62 3.71 28.22 -17.67
CA ALA A 62 3.69 29.66 -17.94
C ALA A 62 2.85 30.02 -19.18
N GLY A 63 2.89 29.19 -20.22
CA GLY A 63 2.03 29.33 -21.41
C GLY A 63 0.54 29.19 -21.07
N LEU A 64 0.20 28.17 -20.28
CA LEU A 64 -1.19 27.91 -19.86
C LEU A 64 -1.73 28.95 -18.88
N ALA A 65 -0.88 29.53 -18.03
CA ALA A 65 -1.27 30.51 -17.01
C ALA A 65 -1.96 31.77 -17.58
N ALA A 66 -1.78 32.07 -18.86
CA ALA A 66 -2.46 33.18 -19.53
C ALA A 66 -3.88 32.83 -20.03
N THR A 67 -4.24 31.55 -20.06
CA THR A 67 -5.41 31.03 -20.76
C THR A 67 -6.41 30.29 -19.87
N VAL A 68 -5.96 29.73 -18.74
CA VAL A 68 -6.79 28.96 -17.80
C VAL A 68 -6.55 29.40 -16.36
N SER A 69 -7.53 29.20 -15.47
CA SER A 69 -7.39 29.44 -14.03
C SER A 69 -6.99 28.20 -13.24
N GLN A 70 -7.00 27.02 -13.87
CA GLN A 70 -6.59 25.75 -13.26
C GLN A 70 -5.73 24.90 -14.20
N VAL A 71 -4.62 24.37 -13.68
CA VAL A 71 -3.76 23.38 -14.35
C VAL A 71 -3.57 22.18 -13.45
N THR A 72 -3.77 20.98 -14.00
CA THR A 72 -3.48 19.72 -13.30
C THR A 72 -2.30 19.02 -13.97
N VAL A 73 -1.19 18.87 -13.25
CA VAL A 73 0.00 18.15 -13.72
C VAL A 73 -0.16 16.66 -13.46
N VAL A 74 -0.15 15.84 -14.51
CA VAL A 74 -0.27 14.38 -14.43
C VAL A 74 1.04 13.75 -14.87
N HIS A 75 1.56 12.81 -14.08
CA HIS A 75 2.90 12.26 -14.30
C HIS A 75 2.84 11.02 -15.18
N LEU A 76 3.46 11.09 -16.37
CA LEU A 76 3.74 9.91 -17.19
C LEU A 76 5.03 9.24 -16.70
N SER A 77 4.97 8.71 -15.48
CA SER A 77 6.03 7.93 -14.86
C SER A 77 5.44 6.69 -14.19
N LEU A 78 6.12 5.55 -14.36
CA LEU A 78 5.64 4.27 -13.84
C LEU A 78 5.67 4.22 -12.31
N PHE A 79 6.78 4.65 -11.70
CA PHE A 79 6.95 4.70 -10.24
C PHE A 79 7.60 6.00 -9.78
N ALA A 80 7.38 6.36 -8.52
CA ALA A 80 7.96 7.55 -7.92
C ALA A 80 9.44 7.34 -7.57
N ALA A 81 10.33 7.90 -8.39
CA ALA A 81 11.74 8.12 -8.06
C ALA A 81 12.02 9.63 -7.88
N SER A 82 13.29 10.03 -7.80
CA SER A 82 13.72 11.42 -7.55
C SER A 82 13.01 12.46 -8.44
N HIS A 83 12.76 12.14 -9.71
CA HIS A 83 12.08 13.04 -10.65
C HIS A 83 10.62 13.36 -10.25
N VAL A 84 9.87 12.34 -9.83
CA VAL A 84 8.48 12.49 -9.38
C VAL A 84 8.42 13.07 -7.97
N LYS A 85 9.36 12.69 -7.09
CA LYS A 85 9.36 13.11 -5.67
C LYS A 85 9.91 14.52 -5.44
N ASN A 86 10.85 14.98 -6.29
CA ASN A 86 11.57 16.23 -6.06
C ASN A 86 11.44 17.21 -7.23
N ASP A 87 11.77 16.78 -8.45
CA ASP A 87 12.00 17.73 -9.56
C ASP A 87 10.69 18.34 -10.07
N VAL A 88 9.67 17.51 -10.36
CA VAL A 88 8.35 18.02 -10.77
C VAL A 88 7.66 18.80 -9.65
N PRO A 89 7.63 18.33 -8.37
CA PRO A 89 7.10 19.13 -7.27
C PRO A 89 7.81 20.47 -7.08
N LEU A 90 9.12 20.54 -7.30
CA LEU A 90 9.87 21.79 -7.26
C LEU A 90 9.43 22.73 -8.40
N ALA A 91 9.33 22.23 -9.64
CA ALA A 91 8.85 23.00 -10.78
C ALA A 91 7.42 23.53 -10.54
N VAL A 92 6.53 22.69 -10.01
CA VAL A 92 5.16 23.09 -9.62
C VAL A 92 5.17 24.16 -8.53
N THR A 93 6.00 23.99 -7.49
CA THR A 93 6.09 24.97 -6.40
C THR A 93 6.57 26.33 -6.91
N GLN A 94 7.60 26.35 -7.75
CA GLN A 94 8.10 27.58 -8.37
C GLN A 94 7.07 28.21 -9.32
N ALA A 95 6.26 27.40 -10.01
CA ALA A 95 5.20 27.91 -10.86
C ALA A 95 4.07 28.54 -10.04
N ARG A 96 3.71 27.97 -8.88
CA ARG A 96 2.74 28.55 -7.94
C ARG A 96 3.18 29.92 -7.41
N GLU A 97 4.47 30.09 -7.14
CA GLU A 97 5.03 31.39 -6.72
C GLU A 97 4.99 32.44 -7.85
N ARG A 98 5.27 32.01 -9.09
CA ARG A 98 5.28 32.88 -10.28
C ARG A 98 3.87 33.26 -10.75
N HIS A 99 2.88 32.40 -10.51
CA HIS A 99 1.51 32.54 -11.00
C HIS A 99 0.52 32.35 -9.84
N PRO A 100 0.42 33.30 -8.89
CA PRO A 100 -0.42 33.15 -7.68
C PRO A 100 -1.92 33.09 -7.97
N GLU A 101 -2.34 33.56 -9.14
CA GLU A 101 -3.73 33.51 -9.61
C GLU A 101 -4.11 32.14 -10.18
N LEU A 102 -3.12 31.29 -10.50
CA LEU A 102 -3.30 29.99 -11.15
C LEU A 102 -3.37 28.88 -10.09
N THR A 103 -4.45 28.10 -10.10
CA THR A 103 -4.55 26.90 -9.27
C THR A 103 -3.79 25.76 -9.95
N ILE A 104 -2.70 25.29 -9.34
CA ILE A 104 -1.91 24.18 -9.88
C ILE A 104 -2.06 22.95 -9.00
N ASN A 105 -2.69 21.90 -9.52
CA ASN A 105 -2.76 20.58 -8.89
C ASN A 105 -1.62 19.70 -9.38
N ASN A 106 -1.06 18.88 -8.49
CA ASN A 106 0.00 17.94 -8.83
C ASN A 106 -0.48 16.51 -8.52
N GLY A 107 -0.70 15.72 -9.56
CA GLY A 107 -1.18 14.35 -9.45
C GLY A 107 -0.09 13.37 -9.06
N ALA A 108 -0.53 12.13 -8.81
CA ALA A 108 0.37 11.02 -8.59
C ALA A 108 0.91 10.46 -9.92
N HIS A 109 1.94 9.63 -9.81
CA HIS A 109 2.47 8.81 -10.90
C HIS A 109 1.53 7.63 -11.19
N LEU A 110 1.75 6.91 -12.29
CA LEU A 110 0.89 5.79 -12.68
C LEU A 110 0.76 4.75 -11.55
N GLY A 111 1.91 4.37 -10.99
CA GLY A 111 1.99 3.52 -9.80
C GLY A 111 1.50 2.10 -10.08
N VAL A 112 0.96 1.47 -9.05
CA VAL A 112 0.28 0.18 -9.18
C VAL A 112 -1.21 0.44 -9.42
N HIS A 113 -1.73 -0.05 -10.53
CA HIS A 113 -3.12 0.20 -10.95
C HIS A 113 -3.74 -1.06 -11.57
N PRO A 114 -5.03 -1.37 -11.32
CA PRO A 114 -5.71 -2.53 -11.92
C PRO A 114 -5.61 -2.57 -13.45
N ALA A 115 -5.80 -1.43 -14.12
CA ALA A 115 -5.66 -1.35 -15.59
C ALA A 115 -4.26 -1.76 -16.09
N LEU A 116 -3.20 -1.54 -15.30
CA LEU A 116 -1.84 -1.96 -15.64
C LEU A 116 -1.63 -3.46 -15.37
N LEU A 117 -2.28 -4.03 -14.35
CA LEU A 117 -2.27 -5.46 -14.10
C LEU A 117 -2.95 -6.21 -15.24
N SER A 118 -4.14 -5.78 -15.67
CA SER A 118 -4.83 -6.38 -16.81
C SER A 118 -4.04 -6.22 -18.11
N LEU A 119 -3.35 -5.09 -18.30
CA LEU A 119 -2.45 -4.90 -19.45
C LEU A 119 -1.29 -5.90 -19.41
N LEU A 120 -0.62 -6.06 -18.26
CA LEU A 120 0.46 -7.02 -18.12
C LEU A 120 -0.01 -8.46 -18.34
N ASP A 121 -1.21 -8.77 -17.89
CA ASP A 121 -1.82 -10.08 -18.09
C ASP A 121 -2.06 -10.40 -19.57
N ASP A 122 -2.61 -9.45 -20.33
CA ASP A 122 -2.74 -9.57 -21.79
C ASP A 122 -1.38 -9.74 -22.47
N ARG A 123 -0.35 -9.03 -22.00
CA ARG A 123 1.02 -9.20 -22.52
C ARG A 123 1.55 -10.59 -22.22
N ALA A 124 1.23 -11.17 -21.07
CA ALA A 124 1.61 -12.54 -20.74
C ALA A 124 0.88 -13.56 -21.62
N ALA A 125 -0.44 -13.42 -21.74
CA ALA A 125 -1.28 -14.30 -22.56
C ALA A 125 -0.86 -14.29 -24.04
N ALA A 126 -0.44 -13.14 -24.56
CA ALA A 126 0.10 -13.05 -25.92
C ALA A 126 1.37 -13.90 -26.09
N VAL A 127 2.28 -13.89 -25.12
CA VAL A 127 3.51 -14.69 -25.15
C VAL A 127 3.19 -16.19 -24.99
N GLU A 128 2.28 -16.54 -24.08
CA GLU A 128 1.82 -17.92 -23.90
C GLU A 128 1.26 -18.51 -25.20
N ALA A 129 0.43 -17.73 -25.91
CA ALA A 129 -0.09 -18.13 -27.21
C ALA A 129 1.00 -18.32 -28.27
N GLU A 130 2.09 -17.54 -28.23
CA GLU A 130 3.24 -17.71 -29.12
C GLU A 130 4.05 -18.97 -28.79
N LEU A 131 4.19 -19.30 -27.50
CA LEU A 131 4.88 -20.50 -27.02
C LEU A 131 4.01 -21.76 -27.16
N GLY A 132 2.68 -21.60 -27.24
CA GLY A 132 1.74 -22.72 -27.32
C GLY A 132 1.48 -23.40 -25.97
N VAL A 133 1.59 -22.65 -24.88
CA VAL A 133 1.32 -23.10 -23.50
C VAL A 133 0.04 -22.47 -22.96
N ASP A 134 -0.60 -23.15 -22.02
CA ASP A 134 -1.75 -22.64 -21.28
C ASP A 134 -1.46 -22.72 -19.78
N ARG A 135 -1.38 -21.57 -19.12
CA ARG A 135 -1.07 -21.51 -17.68
C ARG A 135 -2.10 -22.23 -16.78
N GLU A 136 -3.29 -22.57 -17.27
CA GLU A 136 -4.25 -23.39 -16.51
C GLU A 136 -3.85 -24.88 -16.47
N ASP A 137 -3.12 -25.34 -17.49
CA ASP A 137 -2.72 -26.74 -17.68
C ASP A 137 -1.20 -26.97 -17.54
N ASP A 138 -0.39 -25.93 -17.74
CA ASP A 138 1.08 -25.95 -17.75
C ASP A 138 1.66 -25.06 -16.62
N ASP A 139 2.82 -25.43 -16.09
CA ASP A 139 3.53 -24.64 -15.07
C ASP A 139 4.19 -23.41 -15.72
N VAL A 140 3.45 -22.29 -15.83
CA VAL A 140 3.96 -21.04 -16.42
C VAL A 140 4.44 -20.06 -15.35
N ALA A 141 5.71 -19.65 -15.45
CA ALA A 141 6.29 -18.63 -14.59
C ALA A 141 6.43 -17.27 -15.31
N VAL A 142 6.08 -16.18 -14.62
CA VAL A 142 6.27 -14.81 -15.12
C VAL A 142 7.44 -14.13 -14.42
N VAL A 143 8.27 -13.44 -15.20
CA VAL A 143 9.33 -12.55 -14.70
C VAL A 143 9.05 -11.13 -15.18
N LEU A 144 8.55 -10.29 -14.28
CA LEU A 144 8.33 -8.87 -14.51
C LEU A 144 9.66 -8.12 -14.35
N CYS A 145 10.18 -7.57 -15.45
CA CYS A 145 11.48 -6.90 -15.47
C CYS A 145 11.33 -5.38 -15.58
N ALA A 146 11.69 -4.66 -14.51
CA ALA A 146 11.69 -3.20 -14.46
C ALA A 146 13.11 -2.62 -14.66
N ARG A 147 13.21 -1.30 -14.77
CA ARG A 147 14.52 -0.62 -14.90
C ARG A 147 15.40 -0.76 -13.66
N GLY A 148 14.77 -0.72 -12.48
CA GLY A 148 15.42 -0.53 -11.19
C GLY A 148 15.68 0.95 -10.88
N SER A 149 15.69 1.27 -9.59
CA SER A 149 15.89 2.62 -9.05
C SER A 149 16.83 2.59 -7.85
N SER A 150 17.49 3.72 -7.58
CA SER A 150 18.15 3.93 -6.28
C SER A 150 17.15 4.23 -5.16
N ASP A 151 15.90 4.53 -5.53
CA ASP A 151 14.80 4.76 -4.60
C ASP A 151 14.15 3.42 -4.21
N PRO A 152 14.15 3.05 -2.92
CA PRO A 152 13.63 1.76 -2.48
C PRO A 152 12.11 1.64 -2.64
N ASP A 153 11.35 2.74 -2.60
CA ASP A 153 9.88 2.67 -2.75
C ASP A 153 9.52 2.26 -4.18
N ALA A 154 10.18 2.84 -5.18
CA ALA A 154 9.98 2.47 -6.58
C ALA A 154 10.32 1.00 -6.83
N ASN A 155 11.32 0.45 -6.14
CA ASN A 155 11.66 -0.97 -6.26
C ASN A 155 10.62 -1.84 -5.54
N ALA A 156 10.16 -1.43 -4.36
CA ALA A 156 9.10 -2.14 -3.63
C ALA A 156 7.79 -2.19 -4.41
N ASP A 157 7.44 -1.14 -5.15
CA ASP A 157 6.25 -1.12 -6.00
C ASP A 157 6.32 -2.13 -7.15
N VAL A 158 7.51 -2.42 -7.70
CA VAL A 158 7.68 -3.50 -8.70
C VAL A 158 7.38 -4.86 -8.07
N HIS A 159 7.85 -5.12 -6.85
CA HIS A 159 7.52 -6.34 -6.11
C HIS A 159 6.03 -6.42 -5.78
N LYS A 160 5.41 -5.31 -5.39
CA LYS A 160 3.97 -5.23 -5.16
C LYS A 160 3.19 -5.54 -6.44
N LEU A 161 3.60 -4.96 -7.57
CA LEU A 161 2.97 -5.18 -8.87
C LEU A 161 3.10 -6.64 -9.32
N ALA A 162 4.29 -7.23 -9.20
CA ALA A 162 4.50 -8.65 -9.50
C ALA A 162 3.66 -9.55 -8.58
N ARG A 163 3.54 -9.21 -7.29
CA ARG A 163 2.67 -9.97 -6.38
C ARG A 163 1.21 -9.87 -6.81
N LEU A 164 0.70 -8.68 -7.11
CA LEU A 164 -0.69 -8.49 -7.53
C LEU A 164 -0.99 -9.07 -8.91
N LEU A 165 0.02 -9.17 -9.79
CA LEU A 165 -0.11 -9.87 -11.06
C LEU A 165 -0.30 -11.37 -10.84
N TYR A 166 0.41 -11.95 -9.87
CA TYR A 166 0.23 -13.34 -9.47
C TYR A 166 -1.15 -13.62 -8.86
N GLU A 167 -1.62 -12.77 -7.97
CA GLU A 167 -2.89 -12.99 -7.26
C GLU A 167 -4.04 -13.07 -8.27
N GLY A 168 -4.80 -14.16 -8.19
CA GLY A 168 -5.99 -14.38 -9.02
C GLY A 168 -5.74 -14.91 -10.43
N ARG A 169 -4.48 -15.23 -10.78
CA ARG A 169 -4.10 -15.81 -12.07
C ARG A 169 -3.39 -17.14 -11.88
N ALA A 170 -3.52 -18.06 -12.84
CA ALA A 170 -2.98 -19.42 -12.74
C ALA A 170 -1.47 -19.53 -12.99
N PHE A 171 -0.68 -18.48 -12.73
CA PHE A 171 0.77 -18.58 -12.82
C PHE A 171 1.32 -19.50 -11.72
N ASP A 172 2.27 -20.38 -12.05
CA ASP A 172 3.02 -21.14 -11.03
C ASP A 172 3.83 -20.18 -10.14
N ARG A 173 4.42 -19.16 -10.76
CA ARG A 173 5.24 -18.16 -10.09
C ARG A 173 5.20 -16.82 -10.81
N CYS A 174 5.20 -15.72 -10.05
CA CYS A 174 5.54 -14.39 -10.57
C CYS A 174 6.71 -13.80 -9.78
N ALA A 175 7.78 -13.42 -10.47
CA ALA A 175 8.96 -12.81 -9.89
C ALA A 175 9.17 -11.39 -10.42
N ALA A 176 9.56 -10.49 -9.53
CA ALA A 176 10.07 -9.17 -9.92
C ALA A 176 11.59 -9.25 -10.14
N SER A 177 12.07 -8.62 -11.20
CA SER A 177 13.48 -8.48 -11.50
C SER A 177 13.80 -7.08 -12.05
N PHE A 178 15.09 -6.78 -12.14
CA PHE A 178 15.57 -5.51 -12.65
C PHE A 178 16.64 -5.71 -13.72
N ILE A 179 16.62 -4.86 -14.74
CA ILE A 179 17.67 -4.86 -15.78
C ILE A 179 18.94 -4.12 -15.32
N GLY A 180 18.88 -3.41 -14.19
CA GLY A 180 20.03 -2.74 -13.59
C GLY A 180 19.65 -1.89 -12.36
N VAL A 181 20.62 -1.10 -11.87
CA VAL A 181 20.53 -0.20 -10.69
C VAL A 181 20.36 -0.92 -9.35
N THR A 182 19.53 -1.95 -9.29
CA THR A 182 19.22 -2.72 -8.10
C THR A 182 19.08 -4.22 -8.42
N GLU A 183 18.94 -5.02 -7.38
CA GLU A 183 18.86 -6.49 -7.43
C GLU A 183 17.47 -6.95 -6.96
N PRO A 184 17.00 -8.15 -7.38
CA PRO A 184 17.71 -9.15 -8.20
C PRO A 184 17.75 -8.79 -9.69
N LEU A 185 18.86 -9.11 -10.36
CA LEU A 185 18.99 -8.88 -11.81
C LEU A 185 18.14 -9.87 -12.61
N LEU A 186 17.77 -9.51 -13.84
CA LEU A 186 16.98 -10.37 -14.74
C LEU A 186 17.61 -11.76 -14.90
N GLU A 187 18.90 -11.82 -15.23
CA GLU A 187 19.65 -13.07 -15.43
C GLU A 187 19.62 -13.98 -14.18
N GLU A 188 19.88 -13.39 -13.01
CA GLU A 188 19.85 -14.11 -11.73
C GLU A 188 18.44 -14.64 -11.41
N THR A 189 17.42 -13.82 -11.68
CA THR A 189 16.03 -14.19 -11.46
C THR A 189 15.60 -15.32 -12.38
N LEU A 190 15.97 -15.26 -13.66
CA LEU A 190 15.69 -16.33 -14.63
C LEU A 190 16.37 -17.64 -14.23
N HIS A 191 17.64 -17.58 -13.82
CA HIS A 191 18.35 -18.76 -13.30
C HIS A 191 17.68 -19.35 -12.05
N ASP A 192 17.17 -18.51 -11.15
CA ASP A 192 16.44 -18.95 -9.97
C ASP A 192 15.05 -19.51 -10.27
N VAL A 193 14.39 -19.04 -11.34
CA VAL A 193 13.13 -19.57 -11.83
C VAL A 193 13.34 -20.93 -12.52
N ALA A 194 14.38 -21.09 -13.33
CA ALA A 194 14.68 -22.37 -13.99
C ALA A 194 14.84 -23.56 -13.03
N LYS A 195 15.23 -23.30 -11.78
CA LYS A 195 15.39 -24.34 -10.73
C LYS A 195 14.08 -25.04 -10.37
N THR A 196 12.93 -24.38 -10.53
CA THR A 196 11.62 -25.02 -10.32
C THR A 196 11.15 -25.82 -11.53
N ARG A 197 11.84 -25.70 -12.67
CA ARG A 197 11.53 -26.37 -13.95
C ARG A 197 10.09 -26.14 -14.41
N PRO A 198 9.66 -24.88 -14.55
CA PRO A 198 8.39 -24.58 -15.20
C PRO A 198 8.40 -25.06 -16.65
N ASP A 199 7.23 -25.31 -17.22
CA ASP A 199 7.10 -25.63 -18.65
C ASP A 199 7.46 -24.41 -19.51
N ALA A 200 7.10 -23.20 -19.04
CA ALA A 200 7.47 -21.95 -19.72
C ALA A 200 7.78 -20.78 -18.79
N VAL A 201 8.60 -19.84 -19.29
CA VAL A 201 8.92 -18.56 -18.65
C VAL A 201 8.55 -17.39 -19.56
N VAL A 202 7.69 -16.51 -19.05
CA VAL A 202 7.24 -15.30 -19.73
C VAL A 202 7.93 -14.07 -19.12
N VAL A 203 8.77 -13.40 -19.90
CA VAL A 203 9.49 -12.19 -19.47
C VAL A 203 8.73 -10.93 -19.90
N LEU A 204 8.23 -10.16 -18.93
CA LEU A 204 7.45 -8.95 -19.19
C LEU A 204 8.28 -7.69 -18.91
N PRO A 205 8.60 -6.86 -19.92
CA PRO A 205 9.28 -5.59 -19.70
C PRO A 205 8.31 -4.53 -19.16
N TYR A 206 8.48 -4.10 -17.91
CA TYR A 206 7.71 -3.01 -17.32
C TYR A 206 8.31 -1.65 -17.71
N MET A 207 8.05 -1.25 -18.96
CA MET A 207 8.55 -0.02 -19.60
C MET A 207 7.44 0.63 -20.43
N LEU A 208 7.45 1.96 -20.54
CA LEU A 208 6.46 2.69 -21.36
C LEU A 208 6.66 2.47 -22.87
N GLY A 209 7.86 2.16 -23.33
CA GLY A 209 8.11 1.99 -24.75
C GLY A 209 9.44 1.35 -25.07
N ASP A 210 9.67 1.15 -26.37
CA ASP A 210 10.85 0.47 -26.87
C ASP A 210 12.14 1.28 -26.71
N GLY A 211 13.21 0.59 -26.37
CA GLY A 211 14.50 1.21 -26.16
C GLY A 211 15.65 0.23 -26.03
N VAL A 212 16.80 0.79 -25.64
CA VAL A 212 17.99 0.00 -25.35
C VAL A 212 17.73 -1.00 -24.23
N LEU A 213 16.94 -0.62 -23.22
CA LEU A 213 16.63 -1.50 -22.08
C LEU A 213 15.69 -2.64 -22.47
N THR A 214 14.59 -2.37 -23.20
CA THR A 214 13.70 -3.45 -23.67
C THR A 214 14.43 -4.40 -24.62
N GLY A 215 15.34 -3.87 -25.45
CA GLY A 215 16.23 -4.68 -26.29
C GLY A 215 17.13 -5.61 -25.48
N ARG A 216 17.70 -5.15 -24.35
CA ARG A 216 18.51 -5.98 -23.45
C ARG A 216 17.68 -7.05 -22.74
N ILE A 217 16.47 -6.71 -22.29
CA ILE A 217 15.55 -7.68 -21.67
C ILE A 217 15.21 -8.79 -22.67
N LYS A 218 14.88 -8.43 -23.91
CA LYS A 218 14.60 -9.37 -24.99
C LYS A 218 15.79 -10.27 -25.31
N GLU A 219 17.00 -9.72 -25.33
CA GLU A 219 18.20 -10.54 -25.54
C GLU A 219 18.44 -11.50 -24.37
N GLY A 220 18.31 -11.03 -23.13
CA GLY A 220 18.45 -11.89 -21.94
C GLY A 220 17.44 -13.04 -21.90
N ALA A 221 16.19 -12.80 -22.35
CA ALA A 221 15.20 -13.87 -22.47
C ALA A 221 15.57 -14.92 -23.54
N ARG A 222 16.17 -14.50 -24.66
CA ARG A 222 16.65 -15.40 -25.72
C ARG A 222 17.88 -16.20 -25.29
N GLU A 223 18.83 -15.55 -24.65
CA GLU A 223 20.02 -16.21 -24.11
C GLU A 223 19.61 -17.29 -23.09
N PHE A 224 18.61 -16.98 -22.26
CA PHE A 224 18.03 -17.96 -21.34
C PHE A 224 17.34 -19.14 -22.07
N ASP A 225 16.53 -18.88 -23.09
CA ASP A 225 15.89 -19.93 -23.91
C ASP A 225 16.93 -20.89 -24.53
N GLU A 226 18.05 -20.34 -25.03
CA GLU A 226 19.15 -21.12 -25.58
C GLU A 226 19.92 -21.92 -24.51
N GLU A 227 20.08 -21.38 -23.30
CA GLU A 227 20.80 -22.01 -22.20
C GLU A 227 20.00 -23.11 -21.50
N TYR A 228 18.67 -22.93 -21.40
CA TYR A 228 17.75 -23.81 -20.67
C TYR A 228 16.72 -24.47 -21.62
N PRO A 229 17.14 -25.38 -22.53
CA PRO A 229 16.30 -25.92 -23.61
C PRO A 229 15.17 -26.87 -23.14
N TYR A 230 14.96 -26.97 -21.81
CA TYR A 230 13.88 -27.72 -21.19
C TYR A 230 12.80 -26.82 -20.58
N VAL A 231 12.93 -25.49 -20.74
CA VAL A 231 11.97 -24.47 -20.32
C VAL A 231 11.79 -23.54 -21.52
N ASP A 232 10.59 -23.48 -22.08
CA ASP A 232 10.33 -22.57 -23.20
C ASP A 232 10.30 -21.12 -22.69
N ALA A 233 11.01 -20.18 -23.32
CA ALA A 233 11.03 -18.80 -22.85
C ALA A 233 10.63 -17.77 -23.92
N GLY A 234 9.77 -16.84 -23.52
CA GLY A 234 9.27 -15.78 -24.37
C GLY A 234 9.38 -14.41 -23.71
N PHE A 235 9.27 -13.35 -24.52
CA PHE A 235 9.30 -11.97 -24.04
C PHE A 235 8.08 -11.20 -24.53
N GLY A 236 7.45 -10.42 -23.65
CA GLY A 236 6.31 -9.59 -23.98
C GLY A 236 6.69 -8.24 -24.58
N GLU A 237 5.71 -7.58 -25.19
CA GLU A 237 5.83 -6.17 -25.58
C GLU A 237 5.83 -5.25 -24.34
N PRO A 238 6.48 -4.07 -24.39
CA PRO A 238 6.33 -3.04 -23.36
C PRO A 238 4.88 -2.52 -23.30
N LEU A 239 4.56 -1.72 -22.27
CA LEU A 239 3.22 -1.17 -22.07
C LEU A 239 2.76 -0.34 -23.29
N GLY A 240 3.67 0.41 -23.89
CA GLY A 240 3.41 1.20 -25.10
C GLY A 240 2.46 2.36 -24.83
N THR A 241 1.54 2.57 -25.76
CA THR A 241 0.48 3.59 -25.71
C THR A 241 -0.90 2.95 -25.58
N ASP A 242 -0.99 1.81 -24.87
CA ASP A 242 -2.27 1.11 -24.68
C ASP A 242 -3.30 2.02 -24.02
N HIS A 243 -4.55 1.97 -24.51
CA HIS A 243 -5.66 2.79 -24.02
C HIS A 243 -5.91 2.71 -22.51
N ARG A 244 -5.53 1.61 -21.85
CA ARG A 244 -5.61 1.46 -20.40
C ARG A 244 -4.70 2.42 -19.65
N LEU A 245 -3.63 2.91 -20.27
CA LEU A 245 -2.85 4.01 -19.69
C LEU A 245 -3.69 5.29 -19.57
N LEU A 246 -4.63 5.52 -20.49
CA LEU A 246 -5.54 6.66 -20.41
C LEU A 246 -6.53 6.52 -19.26
N ASP A 247 -6.91 5.28 -18.87
CA ASP A 247 -7.71 5.03 -17.66
C ASP A 247 -6.91 5.51 -16.43
N VAL A 248 -5.67 5.03 -16.28
CA VAL A 248 -4.81 5.42 -15.15
C VAL A 248 -4.59 6.93 -15.13
N LEU A 249 -4.25 7.54 -16.27
CA LEU A 249 -4.00 8.98 -16.36
C LEU A 249 -5.24 9.80 -16.02
N GLY A 250 -6.43 9.34 -16.44
CA GLY A 250 -7.71 9.94 -16.08
C GLY A 250 -7.97 9.88 -14.58
N ASP A 251 -7.73 8.73 -13.95
CA ASP A 251 -7.90 8.56 -12.51
C ASP A 251 -6.92 9.45 -11.73
N ARG A 252 -5.64 9.52 -12.15
CA ARG A 252 -4.62 10.40 -11.54
C ARG A 252 -4.96 11.88 -11.68
N TRP A 253 -5.54 12.28 -12.82
CA TRP A 253 -6.06 13.63 -13.00
C TRP A 253 -7.21 13.92 -12.03
N GLN A 254 -8.18 13.00 -11.94
CA GLN A 254 -9.35 13.18 -11.10
C GLN A 254 -8.96 13.29 -9.62
N GLU A 255 -8.10 12.39 -9.13
CA GLU A 255 -7.56 12.40 -7.75
C GLU A 255 -6.88 13.73 -7.41
N ALA A 256 -6.02 14.22 -8.32
CA ALA A 256 -5.32 15.49 -8.15
C ALA A 256 -6.28 16.67 -8.05
N ARG A 257 -7.36 16.64 -8.84
CA ARG A 257 -8.37 17.70 -8.91
C ARG A 257 -9.27 17.72 -7.69
N THR A 258 -9.67 16.56 -7.15
CA THR A 258 -10.60 16.48 -6.01
C THR A 258 -9.90 16.53 -4.65
N GLY A 259 -8.56 16.54 -4.62
CA GLY A 259 -7.79 16.45 -3.38
C GLY A 259 -7.95 15.10 -2.67
N SER A 260 -8.57 14.12 -3.33
CA SER A 260 -8.65 12.74 -2.88
C SER A 260 -7.35 12.06 -3.29
N VAL A 261 -6.29 12.28 -2.52
CA VAL A 261 -5.11 11.42 -2.59
C VAL A 261 -5.51 10.10 -1.97
N GLU A 262 -6.04 9.21 -2.79
CA GLU A 262 -6.36 7.88 -2.34
C GLU A 262 -5.04 7.10 -2.10
N MET A 263 -4.95 6.49 -0.93
CA MET A 263 -3.78 5.75 -0.46
C MET A 263 -3.73 4.37 -1.12
N SER A 264 -2.68 3.58 -0.88
CA SER A 264 -2.47 2.21 -1.40
C SER A 264 -3.67 1.23 -1.35
N CYS A 265 -4.74 1.58 -0.63
CA CYS A 265 -6.03 0.92 -0.55
C CYS A 265 -6.83 0.86 -1.86
N ASP A 266 -6.51 1.59 -2.94
CA ASP A 266 -7.33 1.51 -4.18
C ASP A 266 -6.97 0.32 -5.06
N THR A 267 -5.82 -0.30 -4.77
CA THR A 267 -5.49 -1.65 -5.25
C THR A 267 -6.08 -2.74 -4.36
N CYS A 268 -6.86 -2.39 -3.33
CA CYS A 268 -7.45 -3.37 -2.43
C CYS A 268 -8.64 -4.06 -3.11
N LYS A 269 -8.69 -5.39 -2.99
CA LYS A 269 -9.83 -6.23 -3.44
C LYS A 269 -11.21 -5.79 -2.94
N TYR A 270 -11.25 -4.93 -1.92
CA TYR A 270 -12.50 -4.41 -1.36
C TYR A 270 -12.98 -3.10 -2.01
N LYS A 271 -12.16 -2.44 -2.82
CA LYS A 271 -12.51 -1.20 -3.54
C LYS A 271 -12.62 -1.39 -5.05
N VAL A 272 -11.84 -2.32 -5.61
CA VAL A 272 -11.82 -2.65 -7.04
C VAL A 272 -12.03 -4.16 -7.23
N GLU A 273 -12.72 -4.55 -8.30
CA GLU A 273 -12.78 -5.96 -8.70
C GLU A 273 -11.37 -6.39 -9.15
N LEU A 274 -10.81 -7.40 -8.49
CA LEU A 274 -9.57 -8.07 -8.88
C LEU A 274 -9.94 -9.44 -9.43
N ASP A 275 -9.37 -9.79 -10.58
CA ASP A 275 -9.53 -11.12 -11.19
C ASP A 275 -9.22 -12.22 -10.17
N GLY A 276 -10.06 -13.26 -10.09
CA GLY A 276 -9.95 -14.36 -9.13
C GLY A 276 -10.39 -14.05 -7.69
N TYR A 277 -10.88 -12.83 -7.42
CA TYR A 277 -11.45 -12.40 -6.13
C TYR A 277 -12.84 -11.77 -6.27
N GLU A 278 -13.57 -12.11 -7.34
CA GLU A 278 -14.88 -11.54 -7.68
C GLU A 278 -15.94 -11.83 -6.58
N ASP A 279 -15.81 -12.96 -5.89
CA ASP A 279 -16.69 -13.37 -4.79
C ASP A 279 -16.36 -12.69 -3.45
N ASP A 280 -15.20 -12.04 -3.31
CA ASP A 280 -14.78 -11.33 -2.11
C ASP A 280 -15.45 -9.94 -2.05
N THR A 281 -16.74 -9.91 -1.73
CA THR A 281 -17.54 -8.67 -1.73
C THR A 281 -17.10 -7.66 -0.66
N GLY A 282 -16.20 -6.77 -1.02
CA GLY A 282 -15.91 -5.53 -0.27
C GLY A 282 -16.53 -4.27 -0.85
N GLY A 283 -17.04 -4.29 -2.09
CA GLY A 283 -17.70 -3.14 -2.71
C GLY A 283 -18.88 -2.60 -1.89
N ALA A 284 -19.20 -1.31 -2.03
CA ALA A 284 -20.28 -0.49 -1.42
C ALA A 284 -20.52 -0.62 0.10
N ARG A 285 -20.62 -1.84 0.65
CA ARG A 285 -20.72 -2.19 2.07
C ARG A 285 -19.47 -1.84 2.89
N ALA A 286 -18.26 -2.08 2.40
CA ALA A 286 -17.06 -1.65 3.12
C ALA A 286 -16.96 -0.11 3.15
N MET A 287 -17.32 0.54 2.03
CA MET A 287 -17.42 2.00 1.95
C MET A 287 -18.51 2.56 2.87
N LEU A 288 -19.69 1.95 2.92
CA LEU A 288 -20.76 2.28 3.87
C LEU A 288 -20.30 2.13 5.32
N ARG A 289 -19.55 1.07 5.65
CA ARG A 289 -18.99 0.86 6.98
C ARG A 289 -17.93 1.91 7.34
N ALA A 290 -17.08 2.29 6.38
CA ALA A 290 -16.09 3.36 6.56
C ALA A 290 -16.75 4.74 6.74
N LEU A 291 -17.78 5.05 5.93
CA LEU A 291 -18.57 6.27 6.05
C LEU A 291 -19.37 6.32 7.36
N THR A 292 -19.94 5.19 7.80
CA THR A 292 -20.62 5.10 9.09
C THR A 292 -19.62 5.32 10.23
N HIS A 293 -18.43 4.74 10.12
CA HIS A 293 -17.38 4.94 11.12
C HIS A 293 -16.88 6.39 11.18
N GLN A 294 -16.70 7.06 10.04
CA GLN A 294 -16.36 8.49 9.99
C GLN A 294 -17.47 9.37 10.54
N ALA A 295 -18.74 9.08 10.22
CA ALA A 295 -19.88 9.84 10.74
C ALA A 295 -19.99 9.75 12.28
N GLU A 296 -19.55 8.66 12.90
CA GLU A 296 -19.48 8.56 14.37
C GLU A 296 -18.36 9.41 14.99
N HIS A 297 -17.41 9.93 14.19
CA HIS A 297 -16.34 10.83 14.64
C HIS A 297 -16.60 12.31 14.33
N ASP A 298 -17.51 12.63 13.40
CA ASP A 298 -17.85 14.01 13.03
C ASP A 298 -18.70 14.75 14.10
N ASP A 299 -19.31 14.04 15.04
CA ASP A 299 -20.12 14.60 16.14
C ASP A 299 -19.29 15.11 17.35
N ARG A 300 -17.97 15.34 17.20
CA ARG A 300 -17.05 15.71 18.30
C ARG A 300 -16.66 17.20 18.36
N GLU A 301 -17.56 18.12 18.03
CA GLU A 301 -17.30 19.55 18.21
C GLU A 301 -17.51 20.07 19.66
N ASP A 302 -17.97 19.24 20.60
CA ASP A 302 -18.15 19.68 22.00
C ASP A 302 -17.98 18.50 22.97
N VAL A 303 -16.75 18.26 23.42
CA VAL A 303 -16.47 17.24 24.46
C VAL A 303 -15.46 17.79 25.46
N ASP A 304 -15.88 18.84 26.17
CA ASP A 304 -15.40 19.10 27.53
C ASP A 304 -16.49 18.59 28.51
N ASP A 305 -16.06 17.87 29.56
CA ASP A 305 -16.81 17.46 30.77
C ASP A 305 -17.76 16.23 30.77
N ASP A 306 -17.39 15.09 30.16
CA ASP A 306 -17.91 13.78 30.63
C ASP A 306 -16.83 12.67 30.53
N PRO A 307 -16.59 11.86 31.58
CA PRO A 307 -15.51 10.87 31.59
C PRO A 307 -15.77 9.73 30.60
N HIS A 308 -14.78 9.46 29.75
CA HIS A 308 -14.84 8.43 28.73
C HIS A 308 -14.69 7.01 29.29
N VAL A 309 -15.42 6.04 28.73
CA VAL A 309 -15.40 4.60 29.08
C VAL A 309 -14.12 3.89 28.57
N HIS A 310 -13.07 4.62 28.19
CA HIS A 310 -11.89 4.07 27.52
C HIS A 310 -10.54 4.53 28.06
N ASP A 311 -10.48 5.12 29.25
CA ASP A 311 -9.19 5.30 29.92
C ASP A 311 -8.58 3.94 30.30
N ALA A 312 -7.29 3.79 30.04
CA ALA A 312 -6.55 2.61 30.46
C ALA A 312 -6.45 2.62 32.00
N PRO A 313 -6.76 1.49 32.67
CA PRO A 313 -6.76 1.43 34.12
C PRO A 313 -5.34 1.67 34.66
N GLU A 314 -5.23 2.32 35.80
CA GLU A 314 -3.97 2.57 36.51
C GLU A 314 -3.16 1.29 36.72
N LYS A 315 -3.83 0.17 37.02
CA LYS A 315 -3.19 -1.14 37.21
C LYS A 315 -3.76 -2.25 36.33
N HIS A 316 -2.90 -3.20 35.98
CA HIS A 316 -3.30 -4.45 35.33
C HIS A 316 -2.87 -5.66 36.14
N VAL A 317 -3.84 -6.48 36.53
CA VAL A 317 -3.64 -7.69 37.33
C VAL A 317 -3.83 -8.91 36.46
N ALA A 318 -2.79 -9.75 36.34
CA ALA A 318 -2.82 -10.98 35.56
C ALA A 318 -2.82 -12.20 36.49
N VAL A 319 -3.90 -12.98 36.45
CA VAL A 319 -4.05 -14.20 37.26
C VAL A 319 -3.79 -15.43 36.41
N CYS A 320 -2.78 -16.22 36.78
CA CYS A 320 -2.44 -17.46 36.08
C CYS A 320 -3.55 -18.50 36.28
N THR A 321 -4.13 -18.97 35.19
CA THR A 321 -5.15 -20.04 35.21
C THR A 321 -4.74 -21.26 34.40
N ASN A 322 -3.44 -21.43 34.17
CA ASN A 322 -2.92 -22.63 33.52
C ASN A 322 -3.04 -23.86 34.44
N GLN A 323 -2.84 -25.07 33.91
CA GLN A 323 -3.20 -26.35 34.53
C GLN A 323 -2.90 -26.48 36.04
N THR A 324 -1.68 -26.14 36.49
CA THR A 324 -1.29 -26.24 37.91
C THR A 324 -2.04 -25.23 38.78
N CYS A 325 -1.97 -23.93 38.47
CA CYS A 325 -2.68 -22.89 39.23
C CYS A 325 -4.21 -23.10 39.21
N ALA A 326 -4.75 -23.66 38.12
CA ALA A 326 -6.16 -24.00 38.04
C ALA A 326 -6.55 -25.12 39.03
N ALA A 327 -5.67 -26.12 39.21
CA ALA A 327 -5.85 -27.17 40.20
C ALA A 327 -5.73 -26.63 41.64
N ASP A 328 -4.91 -25.60 41.85
CA ASP A 328 -4.69 -24.93 43.14
C ASP A 328 -5.74 -23.85 43.47
N GLY A 329 -6.79 -23.70 42.65
CA GLY A 329 -7.93 -22.82 42.95
C GLY A 329 -7.92 -21.44 42.30
N ALA A 330 -7.02 -21.16 41.35
CA ALA A 330 -6.92 -19.86 40.67
C ALA A 330 -8.22 -19.31 40.04
N PRO A 331 -9.18 -20.12 39.53
CA PRO A 331 -10.45 -19.60 39.03
C PRO A 331 -11.28 -18.90 40.11
N ALA A 332 -11.23 -19.39 41.35
CA ALA A 332 -11.92 -18.77 42.49
C ALA A 332 -11.24 -17.45 42.87
N VAL A 333 -9.91 -17.44 42.96
CA VAL A 333 -9.10 -16.24 43.21
C VAL A 333 -9.35 -15.15 42.15
N LEU A 334 -9.40 -15.51 40.87
CA LEU A 334 -9.69 -14.59 39.77
C LEU A 334 -11.06 -13.92 39.92
N GLU A 335 -12.08 -14.70 40.29
CA GLU A 335 -13.44 -14.17 40.46
C GLU A 335 -13.54 -13.29 41.72
N ARG A 336 -12.89 -13.70 42.82
CA ARG A 336 -12.80 -12.90 44.05
C ARG A 336 -12.10 -11.57 43.85
N LEU A 337 -10.95 -11.57 43.16
CA LEU A 337 -10.25 -10.34 42.80
C LEU A 337 -11.15 -9.40 41.98
N ARG A 338 -11.86 -9.94 40.98
CA ARG A 338 -12.77 -9.15 40.14
C ARG A 338 -13.94 -8.58 40.92
N GLN A 339 -14.49 -9.36 41.84
CA GLN A 339 -15.59 -8.92 42.69
C GLN A 339 -15.10 -7.82 43.65
N ALA A 340 -14.01 -8.06 44.37
CA ALA A 340 -13.44 -7.08 45.30
C ALA A 340 -13.04 -5.76 44.61
N ALA A 341 -12.46 -5.83 43.40
CA ALA A 341 -12.13 -4.62 42.63
C ALA A 341 -13.37 -3.86 42.14
N ARG A 342 -14.47 -4.56 41.82
CA ARG A 342 -15.75 -3.92 41.46
C ARG A 342 -16.45 -3.29 42.66
N ASP A 343 -16.28 -3.87 43.84
CA ASP A 343 -16.89 -3.42 45.09
C ASP A 343 -16.09 -2.27 45.75
N SER A 344 -14.90 -1.95 45.25
CA SER A 344 -14.09 -0.81 45.68
C SER A 344 -14.36 0.43 44.83
N ASP A 345 -14.67 1.56 45.48
CA ASP A 345 -14.82 2.87 44.84
C ASP A 345 -13.46 3.51 44.47
N HIS A 346 -12.33 2.90 44.85
CA HIS A 346 -10.98 3.45 44.70
C HIS A 346 -10.05 2.58 43.85
N CYS A 347 -10.49 1.40 43.42
CA CYS A 347 -9.66 0.46 42.67
C CYS A 347 -9.75 0.73 41.16
N ASP A 348 -8.75 1.41 40.59
CA ASP A 348 -8.61 1.51 39.12
C ASP A 348 -7.70 0.39 38.57
N ALA A 349 -8.22 -0.84 38.55
CA ALA A 349 -7.47 -1.99 38.09
C ALA A 349 -8.27 -2.91 37.16
N ARG A 350 -7.64 -3.35 36.07
CA ARG A 350 -8.20 -4.39 35.20
C ARG A 350 -7.60 -5.75 35.54
N ILE A 351 -8.48 -6.69 35.88
CA ILE A 351 -8.09 -8.05 36.25
C ILE A 351 -8.40 -9.02 35.11
N THR A 352 -7.34 -9.59 34.53
CA THR A 352 -7.44 -10.53 33.41
C THR A 352 -6.92 -11.91 33.78
N ARG A 353 -7.40 -12.87 33.00
CA ARG A 353 -6.88 -14.23 32.99
C ARG A 353 -5.59 -14.26 32.18
N SER A 354 -4.56 -14.94 32.68
CA SER A 354 -3.33 -15.21 31.94
C SER A 354 -3.03 -16.71 31.83
N SER A 355 -2.18 -17.04 30.85
CA SER A 355 -1.48 -18.33 30.75
C SER A 355 -0.34 -18.41 31.79
N CYS A 356 0.48 -19.47 31.72
CA CYS A 356 1.60 -19.66 32.65
C CYS A 356 2.48 -18.40 32.78
N LEU A 357 2.74 -17.98 34.02
CA LEU A 357 3.66 -16.86 34.32
C LEU A 357 5.11 -17.34 34.58
N GLY A 358 5.43 -18.58 34.23
CA GLY A 358 6.77 -19.16 34.38
C GLY A 358 7.11 -19.67 35.80
N ARG A 359 6.14 -19.68 36.71
CA ARG A 359 6.27 -20.05 38.13
C ARG A 359 5.33 -21.21 38.50
N CYS A 360 5.50 -22.36 37.86
CA CYS A 360 4.69 -23.54 38.17
C CYS A 360 5.12 -24.15 39.50
N GLY A 361 4.16 -24.37 40.42
CA GLY A 361 4.39 -25.10 41.67
C GLY A 361 4.11 -24.29 42.95
N GLU A 362 3.92 -22.98 42.83
CA GLU A 362 3.63 -22.05 43.94
C GLU A 362 2.33 -21.28 43.68
N GLY A 363 1.40 -21.87 42.91
CA GLY A 363 0.14 -21.24 42.52
C GLY A 363 -0.91 -21.27 43.63
N PRO A 364 -1.96 -20.43 43.56
CA PRO A 364 -2.28 -19.50 42.46
C PRO A 364 -1.34 -18.29 42.34
N MET A 365 -0.90 -18.00 41.11
CA MET A 365 0.01 -16.87 40.82
C MET A 365 -0.76 -15.64 40.33
N VAL A 366 -0.45 -14.47 40.89
CA VAL A 366 -1.03 -13.17 40.51
C VAL A 366 0.09 -12.16 40.28
N ALA A 367 0.10 -11.50 39.12
CA ALA A 367 1.06 -10.45 38.81
C ALA A 367 0.36 -9.09 38.70
N VAL A 368 0.93 -8.05 39.29
CA VAL A 368 0.40 -6.67 39.26
C VAL A 368 1.38 -5.76 38.52
N TYR A 369 0.87 -5.10 37.47
CA TYR A 369 1.57 -4.10 36.67
C TYR A 369 0.94 -2.72 36.84
N PRO A 370 1.73 -1.63 36.72
CA PRO A 370 3.15 -1.57 36.38
C PRO A 370 4.11 -1.90 37.55
N ASP A 371 3.58 -2.13 38.75
CA ASP A 371 4.34 -2.31 39.99
C ASP A 371 5.38 -3.44 39.97
N GLY A 372 5.21 -4.41 39.07
CA GLY A 372 6.18 -5.50 38.89
C GLY A 372 6.22 -6.42 40.11
N VAL A 373 5.08 -6.68 40.74
CA VAL A 373 4.97 -7.54 41.92
C VAL A 373 4.25 -8.84 41.55
N TRP A 374 4.83 -9.96 41.94
CA TRP A 374 4.25 -11.30 41.82
C TRP A 374 3.89 -11.82 43.20
N TYR A 375 2.65 -12.28 43.31
CA TYR A 375 2.11 -12.98 44.46
C TYR A 375 1.95 -14.46 44.14
N GLY A 376 2.38 -15.31 45.07
CA GLY A 376 2.24 -16.77 45.01
C GLY A 376 1.36 -17.29 46.15
N ASP A 377 0.88 -18.52 46.00
CA ASP A 377 -0.02 -19.21 46.94
C ASP A 377 -1.23 -18.35 47.35
N VAL A 378 -1.76 -17.55 46.42
CA VAL A 378 -2.83 -16.59 46.71
C VAL A 378 -4.14 -17.33 46.95
N GLY A 379 -4.67 -17.25 48.18
CA GLY A 379 -5.98 -17.79 48.53
C GLY A 379 -7.14 -16.85 48.18
N GLU A 380 -8.38 -17.34 48.35
CA GLU A 380 -9.58 -16.51 48.19
C GLU A 380 -9.63 -15.34 49.19
N ASP A 381 -9.22 -15.56 50.45
CA ASP A 381 -9.19 -14.53 51.49
C ASP A 381 -8.09 -13.49 51.24
N ASP A 382 -7.03 -13.87 50.51
CA ASP A 382 -5.95 -12.96 50.12
C ASP A 382 -6.34 -12.04 48.97
N ALA A 383 -7.31 -12.44 48.13
CA ALA A 383 -7.80 -11.62 47.03
C ALA A 383 -8.40 -10.29 47.51
N GLU A 384 -9.22 -10.32 48.57
CA GLU A 384 -9.79 -9.10 49.15
C GLU A 384 -8.70 -8.20 49.74
N ARG A 385 -7.69 -8.78 50.39
CA ARG A 385 -6.55 -8.04 50.93
C ARG A 385 -5.71 -7.40 49.84
N LEU A 386 -5.43 -8.11 48.75
CA LEU A 386 -4.67 -7.58 47.61
C LEU A 386 -5.35 -6.37 46.97
N VAL A 387 -6.68 -6.37 46.85
CA VAL A 387 -7.41 -5.19 46.38
C VAL A 387 -7.30 -4.04 47.38
N ALA A 388 -7.66 -4.28 48.64
CA ALA A 388 -7.76 -3.23 49.65
C ALA A 388 -6.41 -2.58 50.04
N ASP A 389 -5.32 -3.35 49.97
CA ASP A 389 -3.98 -2.86 50.33
C ASP A 389 -3.18 -2.48 49.09
N HIS A 390 -3.03 -3.36 48.10
CA HIS A 390 -2.12 -3.11 46.97
C HIS A 390 -2.78 -2.32 45.84
N LEU A 391 -3.99 -2.67 45.43
CA LEU A 391 -4.64 -2.00 44.29
C LEU A 391 -5.25 -0.64 44.69
N ASP A 392 -5.81 -0.52 45.90
CA ASP A 392 -6.44 0.72 46.38
C ASP A 392 -5.44 1.70 47.02
N ARG A 393 -4.36 1.22 47.65
CA ARG A 393 -3.52 2.03 48.55
C ARG A 393 -2.03 1.94 48.28
N ASP A 394 -1.61 1.28 47.20
CA ASP A 394 -0.21 1.05 46.85
C ASP A 394 0.63 0.38 47.96
N ARG A 395 -0.01 -0.45 48.81
CA ARG A 395 0.67 -1.19 49.87
C ARG A 395 0.84 -2.65 49.48
N ILE A 396 2.07 -3.03 49.19
CA ILE A 396 2.43 -4.40 48.84
C ILE A 396 2.16 -5.35 50.03
N ALA A 397 1.36 -6.39 49.80
CA ALA A 397 1.12 -7.49 50.74
C ALA A 397 2.36 -8.39 50.85
N SER A 398 3.39 -7.91 51.57
CA SER A 398 4.74 -8.48 51.59
C SER A 398 4.82 -9.97 51.97
N GLU A 399 3.87 -10.47 52.76
CA GLU A 399 3.77 -11.88 53.13
C GLU A 399 3.36 -12.83 52.00
N LEU A 400 2.78 -12.31 50.91
CA LEU A 400 2.38 -13.09 49.73
C LEU A 400 3.35 -12.93 48.55
N VAL A 401 4.35 -12.05 48.69
CA VAL A 401 5.27 -11.72 47.59
C VAL A 401 6.15 -12.93 47.31
N ASP A 402 5.99 -13.47 46.11
CA ASP A 402 6.87 -14.49 45.53
C ASP A 402 8.12 -13.82 44.93
N GLN A 403 7.91 -12.72 44.20
CA GLN A 403 8.98 -11.98 43.55
C GLN A 403 8.58 -10.52 43.28
N THR A 404 9.57 -9.62 43.26
CA THR A 404 9.47 -8.30 42.66
C THR A 404 10.46 -8.18 41.49
N LEU A 405 10.10 -7.47 40.42
CA LEU A 405 10.99 -7.13 39.31
C LEU A 405 11.98 -6.02 39.66
#